data_AF-A0A389M487-F1
#
_entry.id   AF-A0A389M487-F1
#
_cell.length_a   1.000
_cell.length_b   1.000
_cell.length_c   1.000
_cell.angle_alpha   90.00
_cell.angle_beta   90.00
_cell.angle_gamma   90.00
#
_symmetry.space_group_name_H-M   'P 1'
#
loop_
_entity.id
_entity.type
_entity.pdbx_description
1 polymer ?
#
loop_
_entity_poly.entity_id
_entity_poly.type
_entity_poly.pdbx_seq_one_letter_code
_entity_poly.pdbx_strand_id
1 'polypeptide(L)'
;MNINASLFMQCIVFLALAGFVMKYIWPPLINAIDARRTQIAEGLAAAERANLEQAQAQDSAKILLTEAKAQATDIIGNAQKRATDSIEQSKEDAKIEGKKQIAAALDQIQLERNRATESLRKDVASLSILAASKIISQEIDEKSHAKLIDELVAQL
;
A
#
# COMPACT_ATOMS: atom_id res chain seq x y z
N MET A 1 -100.31 -24.05 -42.08
CA MET A 1 -100.07 -23.43 -40.76
C MET A 1 -100.02 -21.93 -40.99
N ASN A 2 -101.04 -21.19 -40.57
CA ASN A 2 -101.19 -19.78 -40.94
C ASN A 2 -100.12 -18.92 -40.25
N ILE A 3 -99.49 -18.04 -41.02
CA ILE A 3 -98.62 -16.99 -40.48
C ILE A 3 -99.53 -16.03 -39.70
N ASN A 4 -99.55 -16.19 -38.37
CA ASN A 4 -100.31 -15.33 -37.47
C ASN A 4 -99.44 -14.16 -37.01
N ALA A 5 -100.07 -13.05 -36.63
CA ALA A 5 -99.40 -11.84 -36.11
C ALA A 5 -98.45 -12.11 -34.92
N SER A 6 -98.67 -13.21 -34.19
CA SER A 6 -97.77 -13.69 -33.13
C SER A 6 -96.36 -14.01 -33.62
N LEU A 7 -96.21 -14.56 -34.83
CA LEU A 7 -94.91 -14.90 -35.43
C LEU A 7 -94.11 -13.63 -35.74
N PHE A 8 -94.79 -12.60 -36.26
CA PHE A 8 -94.17 -11.30 -36.55
C PHE A 8 -93.75 -10.58 -35.27
N MET A 9 -94.60 -10.60 -34.24
CA MET A 9 -94.30 -10.04 -32.92
C MET A 9 -93.14 -10.78 -32.25
N GLN A 10 -93.08 -12.10 -32.37
CA GLN A 10 -91.98 -12.91 -31.86
C GLN A 10 -90.66 -12.63 -32.58
N CYS A 11 -90.68 -12.40 -33.90
CA CYS A 11 -89.50 -11.94 -34.66
C CYS A 11 -89.00 -10.57 -34.18
N ILE A 12 -89.90 -9.61 -33.92
CA ILE A 12 -89.52 -8.29 -33.41
C ILE A 12 -88.87 -8.39 -32.02
N VAL A 13 -89.46 -9.18 -31.11
CA VAL A 13 -88.90 -9.41 -29.77
C VAL A 13 -87.54 -10.12 -29.86
N PHE A 14 -87.40 -11.11 -30.74
CA PHE A 14 -86.13 -11.79 -30.97
C PHE A 14 -85.04 -10.85 -31.49
N LEU A 15 -85.37 -9.99 -32.47
CA LEU A 15 -84.42 -9.00 -33.00
C LEU A 15 -84.05 -7.93 -31.98
N ALA A 16 -85.00 -7.47 -31.17
CA ALA A 16 -84.74 -6.53 -30.08
C ALA A 16 -83.80 -7.15 -29.02
N LEU A 17 -84.03 -8.41 -28.65
CA LEU A 17 -83.18 -9.14 -27.70
C LEU A 17 -81.80 -9.44 -28.30
N ALA A 18 -81.73 -9.86 -29.57
CA ALA A 18 -80.46 -10.06 -30.28
C ALA A 18 -79.64 -8.76 -30.35
N GLY A 19 -80.29 -7.63 -30.65
CA GLY A 19 -79.66 -6.30 -30.61
C GLY A 19 -79.17 -5.92 -29.22
N PHE A 20 -79.95 -6.21 -28.17
CA PHE A 20 -79.54 -5.98 -26.78
C PHE A 20 -78.33 -6.83 -26.38
N VAL A 21 -78.32 -8.12 -26.71
CA VAL A 21 -77.20 -9.03 -26.44
C VAL A 21 -75.94 -8.60 -27.18
N MET A 22 -76.09 -8.25 -28.46
CA MET A 22 -74.97 -7.81 -29.30
C MET A 22 -74.38 -6.47 -28.84
N LYS A 23 -75.22 -5.56 -28.32
CA LYS A 23 -74.78 -4.24 -27.85
C LYS A 23 -74.24 -4.25 -26.42
N TYR A 24 -74.83 -5.02 -25.50
CA TYR A 24 -74.53 -4.92 -24.06
C TYR A 24 -73.76 -6.11 -23.49
N ILE A 25 -73.95 -7.32 -24.01
CA ILE A 25 -73.37 -8.55 -23.42
C ILE A 25 -72.13 -9.01 -24.19
N TRP A 26 -72.13 -8.87 -25.52
CA TRP A 26 -71.01 -9.26 -26.36
C TRP A 26 -69.73 -8.44 -26.12
N PRO A 27 -69.77 -7.10 -25.97
CA PRO A 27 -68.55 -6.32 -25.77
C PRO A 27 -67.82 -6.62 -24.45
N PRO A 28 -68.48 -6.70 -23.28
CA PRO A 28 -67.81 -7.09 -22.03
C PRO A 28 -67.18 -8.48 -22.09
N LEU A 29 -67.81 -9.43 -22.79
CA LEU A 29 -67.30 -10.80 -22.91
C LEU A 29 -66.02 -10.85 -23.72
N ILE A 30 -65.99 -10.21 -24.89
CA ILE A 30 -64.78 -10.14 -25.72
C ILE A 30 -63.67 -9.37 -24.99
N ASN A 31 -64.01 -8.24 -24.36
CA ASN A 31 -63.03 -7.46 -23.60
C ASN A 31 -62.38 -8.27 -22.47
N ALA A 32 -63.14 -9.12 -21.77
CA ALA A 32 -62.58 -9.99 -20.73
C ALA A 32 -61.63 -11.06 -21.29
N ILE A 33 -61.96 -11.61 -22.47
CA ILE A 33 -61.10 -12.59 -23.16
C ILE A 33 -59.81 -11.92 -23.66
N ASP A 34 -59.92 -10.76 -24.28
CA ASP A 34 -58.77 -10.01 -24.80
C ASP A 34 -57.89 -9.49 -23.66
N ALA A 35 -58.46 -8.98 -22.57
CA ALA A 35 -57.69 -8.59 -21.38
C ALA A 35 -56.83 -9.75 -20.86
N ARG A 36 -57.39 -10.96 -20.81
CA ARG A 36 -56.68 -12.16 -20.37
C ARG A 36 -55.58 -12.57 -21.36
N ARG A 37 -55.84 -12.48 -22.66
CA ARG A 37 -54.85 -12.74 -23.71
C ARG A 37 -53.69 -11.76 -23.64
N THR A 38 -53.98 -10.46 -23.52
CA THR A 38 -52.98 -9.41 -23.38
C THR A 38 -52.14 -9.60 -22.13
N GLN A 39 -52.77 -9.90 -20.98
CA GLN A 39 -52.04 -10.15 -19.73
C GLN A 39 -51.08 -11.35 -19.84
N ILE A 40 -51.49 -12.42 -20.51
CA ILE A 40 -50.62 -13.59 -20.74
C ILE A 40 -49.49 -13.24 -21.69
N ALA A 41 -49.77 -12.53 -22.78
CA ALA A 41 -48.76 -12.13 -23.77
C ALA A 41 -47.73 -11.17 -23.15
N GLU A 42 -48.18 -10.17 -22.40
CA GLU A 42 -47.32 -9.23 -21.67
C GLU A 42 -46.51 -9.95 -20.58
N GLY A 43 -47.13 -10.86 -19.83
CA GLY A 43 -46.45 -11.67 -18.82
C GLY A 43 -45.35 -12.55 -19.41
N LEU A 44 -45.62 -13.19 -20.56
CA LEU A 44 -44.64 -14.02 -21.25
C LEU A 44 -43.49 -13.16 -21.81
N ALA A 45 -43.81 -12.03 -22.45
CA ALA A 45 -42.81 -11.11 -22.98
C ALA A 45 -41.98 -10.44 -21.86
N ALA A 46 -42.57 -10.20 -20.69
CA ALA A 46 -41.84 -9.71 -19.52
C ALA A 46 -40.91 -10.79 -18.94
N ALA A 47 -41.37 -12.05 -18.85
CA ALA A 47 -40.55 -13.15 -18.39
C ALA A 47 -39.36 -13.42 -19.33
N GLU A 48 -39.58 -13.38 -20.64
CA GLU A 48 -38.51 -13.55 -21.63
C GLU A 48 -37.47 -12.41 -21.54
N ARG A 49 -37.93 -11.16 -21.44
CA ARG A 49 -37.03 -10.02 -21.21
C ARG A 49 -36.25 -10.14 -19.90
N ALA A 50 -36.91 -10.51 -18.80
CA ALA A 50 -36.26 -10.69 -17.51
C ALA A 50 -35.19 -11.79 -17.56
N ASN A 51 -35.45 -12.91 -18.26
CA ASN A 51 -34.46 -13.97 -18.45
C ASN A 51 -33.26 -13.49 -19.27
N LEU A 52 -33.50 -12.71 -20.33
CA LEU A 52 -32.44 -12.17 -21.18
C LEU A 52 -31.60 -11.14 -20.43
N GLU A 53 -32.23 -10.21 -19.71
CA GLU A 53 -31.56 -9.24 -18.84
C GLU A 53 -30.76 -9.93 -17.73
N GLN A 54 -31.32 -10.98 -17.12
CA GLN A 54 -30.62 -11.77 -16.11
C GLN A 54 -29.38 -12.46 -16.70
N ALA A 55 -29.49 -13.04 -17.90
CA ALA A 55 -28.35 -13.66 -18.58
C ALA A 55 -27.26 -12.63 -18.91
N GLN A 56 -27.64 -11.46 -19.42
CA GLN A 56 -26.71 -10.36 -19.71
C GLN A 56 -26.05 -9.81 -18.44
N ALA A 57 -26.82 -9.64 -17.36
CA ALA A 57 -26.29 -9.19 -16.08
C ALA A 57 -25.31 -10.21 -15.48
N GLN A 58 -25.60 -11.51 -15.58
CA GLN A 58 -24.68 -12.57 -15.15
C GLN A 58 -23.39 -12.59 -15.97
N ASP A 59 -23.47 -12.42 -17.28
CA ASP A 59 -22.28 -12.36 -18.14
C ASP A 59 -21.42 -11.14 -17.82
N SER A 60 -22.05 -9.97 -17.72
CA SER A 60 -21.39 -8.72 -17.32
C SER A 60 -20.73 -8.84 -15.95
N ALA A 61 -21.40 -9.48 -14.98
CA ALA A 61 -20.84 -9.71 -13.65
C ALA A 61 -19.63 -10.67 -13.69
N LYS A 62 -19.67 -11.72 -14.52
CA LYS A 62 -18.52 -12.63 -14.71
C LYS A 62 -17.32 -11.91 -15.34
N ILE A 63 -17.56 -11.07 -16.34
CA ILE A 63 -16.52 -10.25 -16.98
C ILE A 63 -15.90 -9.33 -15.93
N LEU A 64 -16.73 -8.57 -15.19
CA LEU A 64 -16.27 -7.63 -14.17
C LEU A 64 -15.47 -8.34 -13.06
N LEU A 65 -15.90 -9.53 -12.62
CA LEU A 65 -15.17 -10.32 -11.64
C LEU A 65 -13.81 -10.81 -12.17
N THR A 66 -13.75 -11.17 -13.46
CA THR A 66 -12.50 -11.63 -14.09
C THR A 66 -11.53 -10.46 -14.24
N GLU A 67 -12.03 -9.31 -14.69
CA GLU A 67 -11.25 -8.08 -14.80
C GLU A 67 -10.75 -7.61 -13.42
N ALA A 68 -11.61 -7.59 -12.41
CA ALA A 68 -11.23 -7.24 -11.05
C ALA A 68 -10.14 -8.17 -10.48
N LYS A 69 -10.22 -9.47 -10.77
CA LYS A 69 -9.17 -10.44 -10.38
C LYS A 69 -7.85 -10.20 -11.11
N ALA A 70 -7.90 -9.87 -12.40
CA ALA A 70 -6.72 -9.52 -13.17
C ALA A 70 -6.05 -8.25 -12.60
N GLN A 71 -6.84 -7.18 -12.40
CA GLN A 71 -6.36 -5.93 -11.80
C GLN A 71 -5.79 -6.15 -10.40
N ALA A 72 -6.44 -6.95 -9.55
CA ALA A 72 -5.93 -7.29 -8.22
C ALA A 72 -4.57 -8.01 -8.30
N THR A 73 -4.42 -8.94 -9.25
CA THR A 73 -3.16 -9.66 -9.47
C THR A 73 -2.06 -8.72 -9.94
N ASP A 74 -2.38 -7.79 -10.86
CA ASP A 74 -1.44 -6.78 -11.34
C ASP A 74 -1.03 -5.81 -10.23
N ILE A 75 -1.97 -5.38 -9.37
CA ILE A 75 -1.68 -4.52 -8.22
C ILE A 75 -0.73 -5.24 -7.25
N ILE A 76 -1.00 -6.51 -6.92
CA ILE A 76 -0.15 -7.30 -6.03
C ILE A 76 1.23 -7.50 -6.65
N GLY A 77 1.30 -7.83 -7.95
CA GLY A 77 2.57 -7.98 -8.67
C GLY A 77 3.40 -6.69 -8.67
N ASN A 78 2.76 -5.56 -8.94
CA ASN A 78 3.40 -4.24 -8.91
C ASN A 78 3.84 -3.85 -7.49
N ALA A 79 3.04 -4.14 -6.47
CA ALA A 79 3.39 -3.88 -5.08
C ALA A 79 4.60 -4.72 -4.65
N GLN A 80 4.65 -5.99 -5.03
CA GLN A 80 5.76 -6.87 -4.71
C GLN A 80 7.04 -6.45 -5.42
N LYS A 81 6.96 -6.06 -6.70
CA LYS A 81 8.10 -5.49 -7.43
C LYS A 81 8.62 -4.22 -6.75
N ARG A 82 7.74 -3.25 -6.43
CA ARG A 82 8.12 -2.03 -5.72
C ARG A 82 8.74 -2.32 -4.35
N ALA A 83 8.23 -3.32 -3.63
CA ALA A 83 8.80 -3.73 -2.35
C ALA A 83 10.22 -4.29 -2.53
N THR A 84 10.44 -5.14 -3.54
CA THR A 84 11.78 -5.65 -3.86
C THR A 84 12.73 -4.52 -4.24
N ASP A 85 12.32 -3.62 -5.13
CA ASP A 85 13.12 -2.46 -5.55
C ASP A 85 13.45 -1.56 -4.34
N SER A 86 12.48 -1.30 -3.46
CA SER A 86 12.68 -0.52 -2.24
C SER A 86 13.64 -1.18 -1.25
N ILE A 87 13.58 -2.51 -1.11
CA ILE A 87 14.51 -3.27 -0.26
C ILE A 87 15.92 -3.23 -0.84
N GLU A 88 16.06 -3.37 -2.15
CA GLU A 88 17.37 -3.30 -2.82
C GLU A 88 17.99 -1.92 -2.68
N GLN A 89 17.20 -0.86 -2.91
CA GLN A 89 17.64 0.51 -2.71
C GLN A 89 18.03 0.78 -1.26
N SER A 90 17.22 0.34 -0.29
CA SER A 90 17.54 0.49 1.14
C SER A 90 18.82 -0.25 1.53
N LYS A 91 19.09 -1.42 0.93
CA LYS A 91 20.35 -2.16 1.15
C LYS A 91 21.54 -1.42 0.58
N GLU A 92 21.40 -0.80 -0.59
CA GLU A 92 22.50 -0.03 -1.18
C GLU A 92 22.78 1.24 -0.37
N ASP A 93 21.74 1.97 0.03
CA ASP A 93 21.87 3.14 0.90
C ASP A 93 22.52 2.77 2.24
N ALA A 94 22.12 1.64 2.85
CA ALA A 94 22.74 1.14 4.07
C ALA A 94 24.23 0.79 3.90
N LYS A 95 24.63 0.23 2.74
CA LYS A 95 26.04 -0.02 2.44
C LYS A 95 26.83 1.27 2.26
N ILE A 96 26.25 2.26 1.58
CA ILE A 96 26.87 3.57 1.36
C ILE A 96 27.08 4.27 2.71
N GLU A 97 26.04 4.32 3.54
CA GLU A 97 26.11 4.95 4.87
C GLU A 97 27.06 4.17 5.80
N GLY A 98 27.07 2.83 5.73
CA GLY A 98 28.03 2.00 6.45
C GLY A 98 29.48 2.29 6.06
N LYS A 99 29.77 2.42 4.77
CA LYS A 99 31.12 2.82 4.29
C LYS A 99 31.49 4.22 4.78
N LYS A 100 30.55 5.16 4.78
CA LYS A 100 30.75 6.52 5.26
C LYS A 100 31.04 6.57 6.76
N GLN A 101 30.32 5.78 7.56
CA GLN A 101 30.59 5.65 9.00
C GLN A 101 31.97 5.05 9.27
N ILE A 102 32.36 4.01 8.52
CA ILE A 102 33.71 3.40 8.65
C ILE A 102 34.79 4.43 8.29
N ALA A 103 34.62 5.18 7.20
CA ALA A 103 35.56 6.22 6.81
C ALA A 103 35.71 7.30 7.90
N ALA A 104 34.58 7.79 8.43
CA ALA A 104 34.58 8.76 9.52
C ALA A 104 35.25 8.21 10.79
N ALA A 105 35.01 6.94 11.13
CA ALA A 105 35.67 6.29 12.27
C ALA A 105 37.18 6.16 12.07
N LEU A 106 37.65 5.84 10.86
CA LEU A 106 39.07 5.78 10.53
C LEU A 106 39.74 7.16 10.65
N ASP A 107 39.07 8.21 10.15
CA ASP A 107 39.55 9.59 10.27
C ASP A 107 39.66 10.02 11.74
N GLN A 108 38.67 9.65 12.55
CA GLN A 108 38.67 9.94 13.99
C GLN A 108 39.78 9.16 14.73
N ILE A 109 40.01 7.89 14.38
CA ILE A 109 41.13 7.10 14.92
C ILE A 109 42.46 7.75 14.55
N GLN A 110 42.61 8.24 13.33
CA GLN A 110 43.84 8.89 12.89
C GLN A 110 44.09 10.20 13.66
N LEU A 111 43.04 10.98 13.89
CA LEU A 111 43.11 12.19 14.72
C LEU A 111 43.51 11.88 16.16
N GLU A 112 42.89 10.86 16.78
CA GLU A 112 43.21 10.43 18.14
C GLU A 112 44.63 9.88 18.24
N ARG A 113 45.12 9.14 17.23
CA ARG A 113 46.52 8.72 17.16
C ARG A 113 47.49 9.89 17.14
N ASN A 114 47.20 10.92 16.35
CA ASN A 114 48.02 12.12 16.29
C ASN A 114 48.05 12.84 17.65
N ARG A 115 46.89 12.99 18.30
CA ARG A 115 46.78 13.56 19.66
C ARG A 115 47.57 12.75 20.70
N ALA A 116 47.43 11.42 20.67
CA ALA A 116 48.18 10.54 21.56
C ALA A 116 49.69 10.66 21.35
N THR A 117 50.14 10.74 20.09
CA THR A 117 51.56 10.92 19.76
C THR A 117 52.09 12.26 20.25
N GLU A 118 51.31 13.33 20.13
CA GLU A 118 51.66 14.65 20.65
C GLU A 118 51.74 14.67 22.18
N SER A 119 50.79 14.02 22.87
CA SER A 119 50.85 13.83 24.33
C SER A 119 52.11 13.06 24.73
N LEU A 120 52.41 11.95 24.03
CA LEU A 120 53.58 11.12 24.31
C LEU A 120 54.88 11.92 24.15
N ARG A 121 54.97 12.80 23.15
CA ARG A 121 56.12 13.70 22.97
C ARG A 121 56.31 14.66 24.15
N LYS A 122 55.21 15.20 24.70
CA LYS A 122 55.25 16.06 25.90
C LYS A 122 55.71 15.27 27.12
N ASP A 123 55.17 14.06 27.31
CA ASP A 123 55.53 13.20 28.44
C ASP A 123 57.00 12.76 28.37
N VAL A 124 57.50 12.40 27.18
CA VAL A 124 58.91 12.06 26.95
C VAL A 124 59.81 13.26 27.21
N ALA A 125 59.46 14.46 26.73
CA ALA A 125 60.25 15.68 27.00
C ALA A 125 60.34 15.97 28.51
N SER A 126 59.24 15.82 29.24
CA SER A 126 59.21 15.97 30.70
C SER A 126 60.08 14.92 31.40
N LEU A 127 59.98 13.65 30.99
CA LEU A 127 60.82 12.56 31.50
C LEU A 127 62.31 12.77 31.20
N SER A 128 62.67 13.29 30.02
CA SER A 128 64.05 13.60 29.67
C SER A 128 64.63 14.72 30.53
N ILE A 129 63.84 15.77 30.83
CA ILE A 129 64.26 16.84 31.76
C ILE A 129 64.48 16.28 33.17
N LEU A 130 63.56 15.44 33.66
CA LEU A 130 63.70 14.79 34.97
C LEU A 130 64.93 13.86 35.02
N ALA A 131 65.19 13.09 33.97
CA ALA A 131 66.36 12.23 33.86
C ALA A 131 67.66 13.04 33.84
N ALA A 132 67.71 14.12 33.04
CA ALA A 132 68.86 15.02 33.01
C ALA A 132 69.11 15.69 34.37
N SER A 133 68.05 16.16 35.05
CA SER A 133 68.14 16.72 36.40
C SER A 133 68.66 15.71 37.42
N LYS A 134 68.27 14.44 37.31
CA LYS A 134 68.71 13.37 38.21
C LYS A 134 70.17 12.97 37.96
N ILE A 135 70.61 12.91 36.70
CA ILE A 135 72.02 12.66 36.35
C ILE A 135 72.92 13.78 36.87
N ILE A 136 72.54 15.05 36.66
CA ILE A 136 73.27 16.21 37.19
C ILE A 136 73.33 16.16 38.72
N SER A 137 72.22 15.81 39.39
CA SER A 137 72.21 15.66 40.85
C SER A 137 73.15 14.55 41.34
N GLN A 138 73.26 13.44 40.60
CA GLN A 138 74.19 12.34 40.93
C GLN A 138 75.66 12.70 40.68
N GLU A 139 76.00 13.42 39.60
CA GLU A 139 77.38 13.86 39.37
C GLU A 139 77.85 14.92 40.38
N ILE A 140 76.93 15.73 40.91
CA ILE A 140 77.25 16.76 41.90
C ILE A 140 77.53 16.17 43.29
N ASP A 141 76.96 15.01 43.64
CA ASP A 141 76.97 14.49 45.01
C ASP A 141 78.24 13.67 45.39
N GLU A 142 78.86 12.92 44.46
CA GLU A 142 79.94 11.99 44.84
C GLU A 142 81.38 12.55 44.73
N LYS A 143 81.63 13.64 43.99
CA LYS A 143 83.02 14.14 43.77
C LYS A 143 83.24 15.64 43.94
N SER A 144 82.18 16.45 43.91
CA SER A 144 82.33 17.91 43.80
C SER A 144 82.35 18.64 45.14
N HIS A 145 81.79 18.06 46.21
CA HIS A 145 81.67 18.75 47.50
C HIS A 145 82.82 18.53 48.50
N ALA A 146 83.67 17.51 48.33
CA ALA A 146 84.85 17.34 49.17
C ALA A 146 86.05 18.18 48.68
N LYS A 147 86.31 18.19 47.36
CA LYS A 147 87.47 18.91 46.80
C LYS A 147 87.37 20.42 46.88
N LEU A 148 86.18 21.00 46.72
CA LEU A 148 85.98 22.46 46.81
C LEU A 148 86.10 22.99 48.24
N ILE A 149 85.78 22.17 49.24
CA ILE A 149 85.94 22.56 50.66
C ILE A 149 87.40 22.39 51.08
N ASP A 150 88.08 21.33 50.63
CA ASP A 150 89.50 21.12 50.95
C ASP A 150 90.41 22.18 50.27
N GLU A 151 90.11 22.64 49.05
CA GLU A 151 90.88 23.75 48.42
C GLU A 151 90.63 25.12 49.06
N LEU A 152 89.42 25.37 49.60
CA LEU A 152 89.11 26.61 50.32
C LEU A 152 89.72 26.65 51.72
N VAL A 153 89.82 25.50 52.40
CA VAL A 153 90.47 25.37 53.71
C VAL A 153 92.00 25.40 53.59
N ALA A 154 92.56 24.99 52.46
CA ALA A 154 94.01 25.06 52.20
C ALA A 154 94.54 26.48 51.85
N GLN A 155 93.66 27.47 51.69
CA GLN A 155 94.01 28.88 51.45
C GLN A 155 93.82 29.81 52.67
N LEU A 156 93.52 29.25 53.85
CA LEU A 156 93.62 29.93 55.16
C LEU A 156 94.81 29.38 55.96
#